data_AF-A0A382VB28-F1
#
_entry.id   AF-A0A382VB28-F1
#
_cell.length_a   1.000
_cell.length_b   1.000
_cell.length_c   1.000
_cell.angle_alpha   90.00
_cell.angle_beta   90.00
_cell.angle_gamma   90.00
#
_symmetry.space_group_name_H-M   'P 1'
#
loop_
_entity.id
_entity.type
_entity.pdbx_description
1 polymer ?
#
loop_
_entity_poly.entity_id
_entity_poly.type
_entity_poly.pdbx_seq_one_letter_code
_entity_poly.pdbx_strand_id
1 'polypeptide(L)'
;SVERALTNYQHLAEVLEKASTTHQRPEQLLDWLNKQIHKPESDEELTLRLESDSQLIRLITQHGSKGLEYPIVFVPFATGYRDAAKNGNTTSQIFTYYDEEKQDLQMQLGQTPQAIARVQSESEAEDMRLAYVAVTRAAHRCYMGVVPLTNNERSALARALGVGGDGSNNDWSSVLNRVAEEEASHACHIDGDEFEEVYTGFEQEDELPQLTALQFTGTASEEWRLYSFSAMSRLTTVGANQSVETGTAAESGASTEPLSQTLPSVPVLQTIRDEEVYASDTLVGE
;
A
#
# COMPACT_ATOMS: atom_id res chain seq x y z
N SER A 1 -7.51 6.21 -6.32
CA SER A 1 -7.74 6.21 -7.78
C SER A 1 -8.13 4.80 -8.23
N VAL A 2 -9.05 4.67 -9.20
CA VAL A 2 -9.45 3.39 -9.82
C VAL A 2 -8.27 2.68 -10.47
N GLU A 3 -7.33 3.44 -11.05
CA GLU A 3 -6.10 2.93 -11.65
C GLU A 3 -5.28 2.12 -10.65
N ARG A 4 -5.00 2.68 -9.47
CA ARG A 4 -4.26 1.99 -8.40
C ARG A 4 -4.93 0.71 -7.95
N ALA A 5 -6.26 0.71 -7.83
CA ALA A 5 -6.98 -0.51 -7.46
C ALA A 5 -6.80 -1.59 -8.54
N LEU A 6 -6.94 -1.24 -9.81
CA LEU A 6 -6.76 -2.17 -10.93
C LEU A 6 -5.34 -2.74 -10.97
N THR A 7 -4.31 -1.90 -10.89
CA THR A 7 -2.92 -2.38 -10.92
C THR A 7 -2.59 -3.21 -9.69
N ASN A 8 -3.13 -2.88 -8.51
CA ASN A 8 -2.97 -3.70 -7.30
C ASN A 8 -3.61 -5.09 -7.49
N TYR A 9 -4.79 -5.18 -8.09
CA TYR A 9 -5.42 -6.48 -8.37
C TYR A 9 -4.64 -7.30 -9.39
N GLN A 10 -4.13 -6.66 -10.43
CA GLN A 10 -3.28 -7.32 -11.42
C GLN A 10 -1.99 -7.85 -10.78
N HIS A 11 -1.31 -7.01 -9.99
CA HIS A 11 -0.11 -7.41 -9.29
C HIS A 11 -0.38 -8.55 -8.30
N LEU A 12 -1.49 -8.48 -7.56
CA LEU A 12 -1.90 -9.56 -6.67
C LEU A 12 -2.15 -10.88 -7.44
N ALA A 13 -2.73 -10.81 -8.64
CA ALA A 13 -2.89 -12.00 -9.49
C ALA A 13 -1.55 -12.58 -9.93
N GLU A 14 -0.58 -11.76 -10.33
CA GLU A 14 0.78 -12.18 -10.69
C GLU A 14 1.52 -12.82 -9.51
N VAL A 15 1.41 -12.23 -8.32
CA VAL A 15 1.98 -12.78 -7.07
C VAL A 15 1.36 -14.14 -6.75
N LEU A 16 0.03 -14.26 -6.86
CA LEU A 16 -0.65 -15.54 -6.64
C LEU A 16 -0.29 -16.59 -7.69
N GLU A 17 -0.13 -16.19 -8.95
CA GLU A 17 0.32 -17.08 -10.02
C GLU A 17 1.72 -17.63 -9.71
N LYS A 18 2.67 -16.75 -9.33
CA LYS A 18 4.02 -17.15 -8.92
C LYS A 18 3.97 -18.09 -7.71
N ALA A 19 3.16 -17.79 -6.70
CA ALA A 19 3.00 -18.64 -5.53
C ALA A 19 2.36 -20.01 -5.85
N SER A 20 1.46 -20.07 -6.84
CA SER A 20 0.79 -21.31 -7.28
C SER A 20 1.76 -22.34 -7.87
N THR A 21 2.90 -21.90 -8.44
CA THR A 21 3.95 -22.80 -8.93
C THR A 21 4.56 -23.65 -7.81
N THR A 22 4.60 -23.10 -6.59
CA THR A 22 5.10 -23.78 -5.38
C THR A 22 3.97 -24.48 -4.63
N HIS A 23 2.78 -23.88 -4.59
CA HIS A 23 1.61 -24.36 -3.86
C HIS A 23 0.54 -24.86 -4.84
N GLN A 24 0.65 -26.12 -5.25
CA GLN A 24 -0.20 -26.70 -6.31
C GLN A 24 -1.67 -26.87 -5.91
N ARG A 25 -1.98 -26.86 -4.61
CA ARG A 25 -3.36 -27.04 -4.12
C ARG A 25 -3.98 -25.69 -3.72
N PRO A 26 -5.27 -25.46 -4.05
CA PRO A 26 -5.97 -24.22 -3.68
C PRO A 26 -5.93 -23.90 -2.18
N GLU A 27 -6.08 -24.91 -1.32
CA GLU A 27 -6.04 -24.73 0.13
C GLU A 27 -4.65 -24.29 0.64
N GLN A 28 -3.57 -24.72 -0.02
CA GLN A 28 -2.21 -24.33 0.34
C GLN A 28 -1.92 -22.89 -0.08
N LEU A 29 -2.40 -22.49 -1.26
CA LEU A 29 -2.28 -21.11 -1.72
C LEU A 29 -3.07 -20.14 -0.82
N LEU A 30 -4.25 -20.55 -0.36
CA LEU A 30 -5.07 -19.75 0.55
C LEU A 30 -4.39 -19.59 1.93
N ASP A 31 -3.84 -20.67 2.49
CA ASP A 31 -3.08 -20.61 3.76
C ASP A 31 -1.83 -19.73 3.62
N TRP A 32 -1.13 -19.82 2.49
CA TRP A 32 -0.01 -18.94 2.18
C TRP A 32 -0.42 -17.46 2.10
N LEU A 33 -1.49 -17.14 1.36
CA LEU A 33 -2.00 -15.78 1.24
C LEU A 33 -2.39 -15.22 2.61
N ASN A 34 -3.08 -16.03 3.43
CA ASN A 34 -3.48 -15.63 4.77
C ASN A 34 -2.28 -15.34 5.68
N LYS A 35 -1.21 -16.15 5.57
CA LYS A 35 0.06 -15.88 6.27
C LYS A 35 0.67 -14.57 5.82
N GLN A 36 0.69 -14.27 4.53
CA GLN A 36 1.25 -13.02 4.01
C GLN A 36 0.42 -11.79 4.41
N ILE A 37 -0.91 -11.91 4.51
CA ILE A 37 -1.77 -10.82 5.00
C ILE A 37 -1.47 -10.49 6.47
N HIS A 38 -1.31 -11.50 7.32
CA HIS A 38 -1.11 -11.31 8.75
C HIS A 38 0.35 -11.08 9.16
N LYS A 39 1.27 -11.61 8.36
CA LYS A 39 2.71 -11.52 8.60
C LYS A 39 3.40 -11.33 7.25
N PRO A 40 3.29 -10.13 6.67
CA PRO A 40 3.93 -9.85 5.38
C PRO A 40 5.43 -10.04 5.53
N GLU A 41 6.00 -10.87 4.67
CA GLU A 41 7.45 -10.85 4.49
C GLU A 41 7.81 -9.56 3.75
N SER A 42 8.90 -8.91 4.18
CA SER A 42 9.40 -7.68 3.56
C SER A 42 10.07 -8.03 2.24
N ASP A 43 9.28 -8.44 1.25
CA ASP A 43 9.74 -8.69 -0.10
C ASP A 43 9.44 -7.47 -0.97
N GLU A 44 10.49 -6.92 -1.58
CA GLU A 44 10.37 -5.76 -2.49
C GLU A 44 9.51 -6.10 -3.71
N GLU A 45 9.47 -7.38 -4.11
CA GLU A 45 8.60 -7.86 -5.18
C GLU A 45 7.11 -7.69 -4.88
N LEU A 46 6.70 -7.64 -3.60
CA LEU A 46 5.30 -7.44 -3.20
C LEU A 46 4.89 -5.96 -3.20
N THR A 47 5.85 -5.04 -3.35
CA THR A 47 5.58 -3.60 -3.30
C THR A 47 5.49 -3.02 -4.71
N LEU A 48 4.26 -2.83 -5.18
CA LEU A 48 4.02 -2.18 -6.46
C LEU A 48 4.34 -0.67 -6.37
N ARG A 49 5.20 -0.19 -7.26
CA ARG A 49 5.43 1.26 -7.47
C ARG A 49 4.78 1.65 -8.79
N LEU A 50 3.81 2.55 -8.74
CA LEU A 50 3.16 3.08 -9.95
C LEU A 50 4.00 4.21 -10.54
N GLU A 51 3.91 4.42 -11.86
CA GLU A 51 4.55 5.58 -12.50
C GLU A 51 3.95 6.91 -11.99
N SER A 52 2.66 6.92 -11.63
CA SER A 52 1.99 8.06 -10.98
C SER A 52 2.51 8.37 -9.58
N ASP A 53 3.16 7.41 -8.90
CA ASP A 53 3.81 7.68 -7.61
C ASP A 53 5.05 8.59 -7.76
N SER A 54 5.57 8.79 -8.98
CA SER A 54 6.68 9.72 -9.24
C SER A 54 6.33 11.18 -8.95
N GLN A 55 5.04 11.54 -8.99
CA GLN A 55 4.53 12.87 -8.67
C GLN A 55 4.18 13.05 -7.18
N LEU A 56 4.38 12.01 -6.35
CA LEU A 56 4.04 12.04 -4.93
C LEU A 56 5.25 12.34 -4.05
N ILE A 57 4.97 12.84 -2.84
CA ILE A 57 5.96 12.97 -1.77
C ILE A 57 6.35 11.56 -1.31
N ARG A 58 7.64 11.25 -1.39
CA ARG A 58 8.18 9.93 -1.03
C ARG A 58 8.54 9.87 0.46
N LEU A 59 7.88 8.96 1.18
CA LEU A 59 8.22 8.63 2.57
C LEU A 59 9.17 7.43 2.57
N ILE A 60 10.42 7.67 2.94
CA ILE A 60 11.47 6.65 2.99
C ILE A 60 12.18 6.70 4.34
N THR A 61 12.77 5.58 4.73
CA THR A 61 13.63 5.53 5.91
C THR A 61 15.00 6.13 5.60
N GLN A 62 15.72 6.60 6.62
CA GLN A 62 17.08 7.13 6.46
C GLN A 62 18.01 6.08 5.82
N HIS A 63 17.88 4.81 6.23
CA HIS A 63 18.62 3.70 5.63
C HIS A 63 18.25 3.49 4.15
N GLY A 64 16.95 3.51 3.81
CA GLY A 64 16.46 3.36 2.44
C GLY A 64 16.83 4.52 1.52
N SER A 65 17.27 5.65 2.08
CA SER A 65 17.72 6.82 1.31
C SER A 65 19.19 6.74 0.87
N LYS A 66 19.96 5.77 1.38
CA LYS A 66 21.41 5.67 1.10
C LYS A 66 21.66 5.50 -0.41
N GLY A 67 22.47 6.40 -0.97
CA GLY A 67 22.78 6.40 -2.41
C GLY A 67 21.72 7.08 -3.29
N LEU A 68 20.64 7.59 -2.71
CA LEU A 68 19.62 8.38 -3.39
C LEU A 68 19.84 9.88 -3.11
N GLU A 69 19.37 10.73 -4.02
CA GLU A 69 19.44 12.18 -3.89
C GLU A 69 18.07 12.78 -4.20
N TYR A 70 17.68 13.81 -3.45
CA TYR A 70 16.41 14.50 -3.59
C TYR A 70 16.61 16.01 -3.58
N PRO A 71 15.86 16.78 -4.40
CA PRO A 71 15.94 18.24 -4.41
C PRO A 71 15.68 18.86 -3.02
N ILE A 72 14.65 18.35 -2.34
CA ILE A 72 14.21 18.80 -1.02
C ILE A 72 13.99 17.58 -0.14
N VAL A 73 14.51 17.63 1.09
CA VAL A 73 14.36 16.56 2.09
C VAL A 73 13.77 17.13 3.37
N PHE A 74 12.82 16.40 3.96
CA PHE A 74 12.24 16.69 5.26
C PHE A 74 12.63 15.59 6.25
N VAL A 75 13.24 15.99 7.37
CA VAL A 75 13.58 15.13 8.51
C VAL A 75 12.75 15.62 9.71
N PRO A 76 11.48 15.21 9.84
CA PRO A 76 10.55 15.81 10.80
C PRO A 76 10.92 15.57 12.27
N PHE A 77 11.62 14.48 12.56
CA PHE A 77 11.96 14.07 13.93
C PHE A 77 13.47 14.02 14.14
N ALA A 78 14.18 15.10 13.81
CA ALA A 78 15.64 15.14 13.90
C ALA A 78 16.15 15.11 15.36
N THR A 79 15.31 15.50 16.32
CA THR A 79 15.58 15.44 17.76
C THR A 79 15.10 14.16 18.45
N GLY A 80 14.66 13.16 17.67
CA GLY A 80 14.29 11.86 18.22
C GLY A 80 15.49 11.14 18.82
N TYR A 81 15.31 10.59 20.03
CA TYR A 81 16.29 9.72 20.68
C TYR A 81 15.62 8.45 21.17
N ARG A 82 16.28 7.31 20.96
CA ARG A 82 15.86 6.02 21.50
C ARG A 82 17.05 5.36 22.20
N ASP A 83 16.86 5.02 23.46
CA ASP A 83 17.89 4.34 24.25
C ASP A 83 18.06 2.90 23.76
N ALA A 84 19.20 2.59 23.13
CA ALA A 84 19.49 1.24 22.61
C ALA A 84 19.58 0.16 23.70
N ALA A 85 19.79 0.54 24.95
CA ALA A 85 19.79 -0.39 26.06
C ALA A 85 18.37 -0.80 26.52
N LYS A 86 17.32 -0.13 26.01
CA LYS A 86 15.92 -0.35 26.41
C LYS A 86 15.06 -0.81 25.24
N ASN A 87 14.30 -1.86 25.47
CA ASN A 87 13.22 -2.31 24.60
C ASN A 87 11.89 -1.84 25.20
N GLY A 88 11.42 -0.67 24.77
CA GLY A 88 10.27 -0.01 25.37
C GLY A 88 10.55 0.41 26.81
N ASN A 89 9.72 -0.06 27.75
CA ASN A 89 9.90 0.24 29.19
C ASN A 89 10.86 -0.72 29.91
N THR A 90 11.35 -1.76 29.22
CA THR A 90 12.17 -2.81 29.84
C THR A 90 13.62 -2.73 29.35
N THR A 91 14.57 -2.89 30.26
CA THR A 91 16.00 -2.96 29.88
C THR A 91 16.29 -4.30 29.19
N SER A 92 16.95 -4.23 28.04
CA SER A 92 17.36 -5.40 27.28
C SER A 92 18.23 -6.31 28.15
N GLN A 93 18.03 -7.62 28.04
CA GLN A 93 18.85 -8.61 28.77
C GLN A 93 20.04 -9.09 27.94
N ILE A 94 20.04 -8.81 26.63
CA ILE A 94 21.06 -9.20 25.68
C ILE A 94 21.64 -7.91 25.10
N PHE A 95 22.95 -7.75 25.23
CA PHE A 95 23.70 -6.64 24.70
C PHE A 95 24.71 -7.17 23.68
N THR A 96 24.66 -6.64 22.48
CA THR A 96 25.62 -6.95 21.41
C THR A 96 26.41 -5.70 21.14
N TYR A 97 27.74 -5.77 21.27
CA TYR A 97 28.62 -4.63 21.03
C TYR A 97 29.94 -5.09 20.41
N TYR A 98 30.60 -4.21 19.68
CA TYR A 98 31.95 -4.46 19.19
C TYR A 98 33.00 -4.22 20.29
N ASP A 99 33.87 -5.19 20.57
CA ASP A 99 34.96 -5.03 21.53
C ASP A 99 36.27 -4.70 20.79
N GLU A 100 36.73 -3.45 20.90
CA GLU A 100 37.94 -2.97 20.23
C GLU A 100 39.21 -3.72 20.65
N GLU A 101 39.30 -4.20 21.90
CA GLU A 101 40.48 -4.94 22.39
C GLU A 101 40.56 -6.34 21.78
N LYS A 102 39.41 -6.98 21.58
CA LYS A 102 39.30 -8.33 21.02
C LYS A 102 39.09 -8.35 19.51
N GLN A 103 38.80 -7.18 18.91
CA GLN A 103 38.47 -7.00 17.50
C GLN A 103 37.31 -7.90 17.03
N ASP A 104 36.35 -8.20 17.91
CA ASP A 104 35.27 -9.15 17.65
C ASP A 104 33.94 -8.69 18.26
N LEU A 105 32.84 -9.17 17.68
CA LEU A 105 31.48 -8.90 18.15
C LEU A 105 31.22 -9.73 19.42
N GLN A 106 31.01 -9.05 20.55
CA GLN A 106 30.69 -9.71 21.81
C GLN A 106 29.19 -9.66 22.05
N MET A 107 28.63 -10.80 22.45
CA MET A 107 27.27 -10.90 22.95
C MET A 107 27.33 -11.19 24.45
N GLN A 108 26.76 -10.29 25.24
CA GLN A 108 26.71 -10.40 26.68
C GLN A 108 25.28 -10.58 27.15
N LEU A 109 25.07 -11.63 27.96
CA LEU A 109 23.82 -11.85 28.67
C LEU A 109 23.91 -11.22 30.06
N GLY A 110 22.90 -10.44 30.42
CA GLY A 110 22.79 -9.76 31.70
C GLY A 110 23.21 -8.30 31.66
N GLN A 111 22.61 -7.53 32.56
CA GLN A 111 22.81 -6.09 32.67
C GLN A 111 24.09 -5.80 33.45
N THR A 112 25.13 -5.35 32.76
CA THR A 112 26.29 -4.74 33.41
C THR A 112 26.40 -3.28 32.96
N PRO A 113 26.80 -2.35 33.86
CA PRO A 113 26.94 -0.95 33.50
C PRO A 113 27.88 -0.73 32.30
N GLN A 114 28.94 -1.52 32.21
CA GLN A 114 29.91 -1.45 31.11
C GLN A 114 29.30 -1.87 29.76
N ALA A 115 28.53 -2.96 29.72
CA ALA A 115 27.88 -3.40 28.49
C ALA A 115 26.83 -2.39 27.99
N ILE A 116 26.06 -1.83 28.93
CA ILE A 116 25.07 -0.79 28.63
C ILE A 116 25.74 0.44 28.02
N ALA A 117 26.81 0.93 28.65
CA ALA A 117 27.54 2.10 28.17
C ALA A 117 28.15 1.86 26.77
N ARG A 118 28.70 0.66 26.52
CA ARG A 118 29.24 0.29 25.20
C ARG A 118 28.15 0.28 24.11
N VAL A 119 27.02 -0.39 24.36
CA VAL A 119 25.90 -0.42 23.40
C VAL A 119 25.32 0.95 23.15
N GLN A 120 25.18 1.78 24.20
CA GLN A 120 24.74 3.16 24.05
C GLN A 120 25.71 3.90 23.14
N SER A 121 27.00 3.95 23.48
CA SER A 121 28.03 4.65 22.68
C SER A 121 28.05 4.22 21.21
N GLU A 122 27.92 2.92 20.93
CA GLU A 122 27.87 2.40 19.56
C GLU A 122 26.61 2.89 18.81
N SER A 123 25.45 2.86 19.48
CA SER A 123 24.21 3.42 18.93
C SER A 123 24.30 4.93 18.72
N GLU A 124 24.91 5.67 19.66
CA GLU A 124 25.08 7.12 19.55
C GLU A 124 25.91 7.49 18.31
N ALA A 125 26.96 6.72 18.04
CA ALA A 125 27.80 6.87 16.86
C ALA A 125 27.03 6.53 15.58
N GLU A 126 26.21 5.48 15.58
CA GLU A 126 25.39 5.13 14.43
C GLU A 126 24.30 6.17 14.14
N ASP A 127 23.60 6.67 15.18
CA ASP A 127 22.62 7.74 15.04
C ASP A 127 23.24 9.00 14.40
N MET A 128 24.49 9.32 14.75
CA MET A 128 25.25 10.41 14.11
C MET A 128 25.52 10.14 12.63
N ARG A 129 25.88 8.90 12.27
CA ARG A 129 26.05 8.52 10.85
C ARG A 129 24.74 8.60 10.08
N LEU A 130 23.64 8.17 10.68
CA LEU A 130 22.31 8.24 10.06
C LEU A 130 21.84 9.68 9.87
N ALA A 131 22.07 10.56 10.86
CA ALA A 131 21.81 11.98 10.74
C ALA A 131 22.62 12.61 9.60
N TYR A 132 23.91 12.26 9.48
CA TYR A 132 24.75 12.69 8.37
C TYR A 132 24.22 12.21 7.01
N VAL A 133 23.82 10.93 6.92
CA VAL A 133 23.21 10.38 5.69
C VAL A 133 21.97 11.18 5.33
N ALA A 134 21.06 11.43 6.29
CA ALA A 134 19.82 12.17 6.07
C ALA A 134 20.05 13.60 5.57
N VAL A 135 20.97 14.35 6.19
CA VAL A 135 21.30 15.72 5.79
C VAL A 135 21.91 15.76 4.38
N THR A 136 22.78 14.81 4.05
CA THR A 136 23.45 14.74 2.74
C THR A 136 22.57 14.20 1.62
N ARG A 137 21.31 13.84 1.87
CA ARG A 137 20.37 13.44 0.80
C ARG A 137 19.79 14.64 0.05
N ALA A 138 19.84 15.84 0.64
CA ALA A 138 19.26 17.05 0.06
C ALA A 138 20.24 17.73 -0.91
N ALA A 139 19.78 17.99 -2.13
CA ALA A 139 20.55 18.72 -3.14
C ALA A 139 20.43 20.24 -2.96
N HIS A 140 19.25 20.73 -2.60
CA HIS A 140 18.99 22.18 -2.48
C HIS A 140 18.60 22.59 -1.07
N ARG A 141 17.70 21.85 -0.41
CA ARG A 141 17.20 22.25 0.91
C ARG A 141 16.87 21.06 1.80
N CYS A 142 17.34 21.10 3.03
CA CYS A 142 17.02 20.13 4.08
C CYS A 142 16.25 20.84 5.18
N TYR A 143 15.07 20.33 5.52
CA TYR A 143 14.28 20.79 6.66
C TYR A 143 14.42 19.78 7.79
N MET A 144 14.88 20.23 8.95
CA MET A 144 15.04 19.38 10.13
C MET A 144 14.07 19.87 11.21
N GLY A 145 13.15 19.01 11.61
CA GLY A 145 12.20 19.30 12.67
C GLY A 145 12.85 19.16 14.04
N VAL A 146 12.89 20.26 14.79
CA VAL A 146 13.33 20.32 16.18
C VAL A 146 12.09 20.31 17.05
N VAL A 147 11.84 19.19 17.71
CA VAL A 147 10.65 18.98 18.55
C VAL A 147 11.10 18.69 19.99
N PRO A 148 10.41 19.20 21.02
CA PRO A 148 10.67 18.88 22.43
C PRO A 148 10.24 17.45 22.77
N LEU A 149 10.99 16.47 22.27
CA LEU A 149 10.81 15.05 22.57
C LEU A 149 11.56 14.65 23.86
N THR A 150 11.19 13.50 24.42
CA THR A 150 11.87 12.96 25.60
C THR A 150 13.34 12.64 25.29
N ASN A 151 14.25 13.14 26.14
CA ASN A 151 15.69 13.03 25.97
C ASN A 151 16.22 13.61 24.65
N ASN A 152 15.61 14.68 24.14
CA ASN A 152 16.03 15.32 22.88
C ASN A 152 17.48 15.83 22.91
N GLU A 153 18.02 16.15 24.08
CA GLU A 153 19.40 16.55 24.32
C GLU A 153 20.42 15.43 23.99
N ARG A 154 19.95 14.19 23.92
CA ARG A 154 20.77 13.03 23.50
C ARG A 154 20.63 12.71 22.02
N SER A 155 19.83 13.45 21.26
CA SER A 155 19.69 13.19 19.82
C SER A 155 21.00 13.48 19.07
N ALA A 156 21.17 12.86 17.90
CA ALA A 156 22.32 13.12 17.04
C ALA A 156 22.47 14.61 16.70
N LEU A 157 21.35 15.30 16.44
CA LEU A 157 21.32 16.73 16.15
C LEU A 157 21.76 17.55 17.38
N ALA A 158 21.26 17.21 18.57
CA ALA A 158 21.64 17.87 19.81
C ALA A 158 23.15 17.75 20.08
N ARG A 159 23.71 16.54 19.95
CA ARG A 159 25.16 16.32 20.10
C ARG A 159 25.97 17.09 19.06
N ALA A 160 25.52 17.13 17.80
CA ALA A 160 26.19 17.86 16.73
C ALA A 160 26.22 19.38 16.98
N LEU A 161 25.14 19.93 17.55
CA LEU A 161 25.02 21.36 17.85
C LEU A 161 25.57 21.74 19.24
N GLY A 162 25.98 20.77 20.05
CA GLY A 162 26.45 20.97 21.43
C GLY A 162 25.33 21.23 22.44
N VAL A 163 24.10 20.83 22.14
CA VAL A 163 22.93 20.88 23.03
C VAL A 163 22.97 19.69 23.97
N GLY A 164 23.89 19.70 24.93
CA GLY A 164 24.04 18.60 25.87
C GLY A 164 25.38 18.60 26.58
N GLY A 165 25.39 19.05 27.83
CA GLY A 165 26.54 19.08 28.72
C GLY A 165 26.14 19.71 30.05
N ASP A 166 26.64 19.18 31.16
CA ASP A 166 26.35 19.64 32.52
C ASP A 166 26.35 21.17 32.63
N GLY A 167 25.16 21.77 32.77
CA GLY A 167 25.01 23.03 33.50
C GLY A 167 24.68 24.32 32.75
N SER A 168 24.39 24.35 31.43
CA SER A 168 23.99 25.63 30.81
C SER A 168 22.99 25.50 29.67
N ASN A 169 21.75 25.92 29.97
CA ASN A 169 20.70 26.37 29.06
C ASN A 169 20.43 25.48 27.82
N ASN A 170 19.58 24.46 28.00
CA ASN A 170 19.01 23.60 26.95
C ASN A 170 18.00 24.34 26.04
N ASP A 171 18.24 25.61 25.76
CA ASP A 171 17.34 26.43 24.98
C ASP A 171 17.66 26.26 23.50
N TRP A 172 16.89 25.39 22.84
CA TRP A 172 16.96 25.14 21.41
C TRP A 172 16.90 26.42 20.60
N SER A 173 16.11 27.42 21.03
CA SER A 173 16.00 28.70 20.31
C SER A 173 17.35 29.42 20.25
N SER A 174 18.08 29.50 21.37
CA SER A 174 19.39 30.16 21.44
C SER A 174 20.43 29.48 20.54
N VAL A 175 20.41 28.15 20.48
CA VAL A 175 21.35 27.37 19.68
C VAL A 175 21.04 27.51 18.20
N LEU A 176 19.75 27.47 17.83
CA LEU A 176 19.30 27.66 16.46
C LEU A 176 19.56 29.09 15.96
N ASN A 177 19.39 30.10 16.82
CA ASN A 177 19.79 31.49 16.54
C ASN A 177 21.29 31.58 16.22
N ARG A 178 22.14 30.98 17.06
CA ARG A 178 23.60 30.96 16.84
C ARG A 178 23.97 30.33 15.49
N VAL A 179 23.31 29.25 15.10
CA VAL A 179 23.55 28.57 13.81
C VAL A 179 23.04 29.40 12.62
N ALA A 180 21.95 30.15 12.80
CA ALA A 180 21.40 31.02 11.77
C ALA A 180 22.25 32.29 11.56
N GLU A 181 22.93 32.78 12.61
CA GLU A 181 23.75 34.00 12.59
C GLU A 181 25.19 33.79 12.09
N GLU A 182 25.62 32.55 11.85
CA GLU A 182 26.96 32.28 11.30
C GLU A 182 27.14 32.93 9.91
N GLU A 183 28.24 33.69 9.71
CA GLU A 183 28.49 34.52 8.51
C GLU A 183 28.44 33.77 7.17
N ALA A 184 28.68 32.45 7.18
CA ALA A 184 28.64 31.58 6.00
C ALA A 184 27.43 30.62 6.00
N SER A 185 26.54 30.73 6.98
CA SER A 185 25.39 29.85 7.13
C SER A 185 24.35 30.16 6.07
N HIS A 186 23.78 29.11 5.48
CA HIS A 186 22.54 29.18 4.70
C HIS A 186 21.39 28.57 5.49
N ALA A 187 21.53 28.51 6.81
CA ALA A 187 20.51 28.01 7.72
C ALA A 187 19.63 29.16 8.21
N CYS A 188 18.34 28.90 8.26
CA CYS A 188 17.37 29.69 9.00
C CYS A 188 16.56 28.72 9.85
N HIS A 189 16.15 29.13 11.04
CA HIS A 189 15.12 28.43 11.79
C HIS A 189 13.80 29.16 11.62
N ILE A 190 12.71 28.43 11.71
CA ILE A 190 11.35 28.96 11.64
C ILE A 190 10.63 28.43 12.87
N ASP A 191 10.00 29.32 13.62
CA ASP A 191 9.20 28.91 14.76
C ASP A 191 7.83 28.40 14.28
N GLY A 192 7.45 27.22 14.74
CA GLY A 192 6.14 26.64 14.45
C GLY A 192 5.00 27.42 15.11
N ASP A 193 5.27 28.04 16.27
CA ASP A 193 4.26 28.77 17.04
C ASP A 193 3.88 30.12 16.41
N GLU A 194 4.71 30.62 15.48
CA GLU A 194 4.46 31.86 14.73
C GLU A 194 3.58 31.68 13.48
N PHE A 195 3.28 30.43 13.08
CA PHE A 195 2.40 30.17 11.95
C PHE A 195 0.93 30.23 12.34
N GLU A 196 0.15 31.08 11.68
CA GLU A 196 -1.29 30.88 11.61
C GLU A 196 -1.56 29.61 10.80
N GLU A 197 -2.31 28.65 11.37
CA GLU A 197 -2.79 27.47 10.64
C GLU A 197 -3.79 27.89 9.56
N VAL A 198 -3.29 28.37 8.43
CA VAL A 198 -4.09 28.63 7.25
C VAL A 198 -4.26 27.29 6.53
N TYR A 199 -5.36 26.60 6.84
CA TYR A 199 -5.81 25.47 6.04
C TYR A 199 -6.27 25.96 4.67
N THR A 200 -5.33 26.15 3.75
CA THR A 200 -5.65 26.23 2.33
C THR A 200 -5.89 24.81 1.84
N GLY A 201 -7.16 24.46 1.61
CA GLY A 201 -7.46 23.27 0.84
C GLY A 201 -6.74 23.37 -0.50
N PHE A 202 -5.90 22.39 -0.82
CA PHE A 202 -5.45 22.21 -2.20
C PHE A 202 -6.67 21.74 -2.98
N GLU A 203 -7.42 22.69 -3.55
CA GLU A 203 -8.32 22.39 -4.66
C GLU A 203 -7.43 22.15 -5.87
N GLN A 204 -6.94 20.91 -5.98
CA GLN A 204 -6.49 20.43 -7.27
C GLN A 204 -7.74 20.30 -8.12
N GLU A 205 -8.06 21.37 -8.86
CA GLU A 205 -8.95 21.28 -10.03
C GLU A 205 -8.24 20.41 -11.06
N ASP A 206 -8.26 19.10 -10.84
CA ASP A 206 -8.11 18.17 -11.95
C ASP A 206 -9.25 18.52 -12.90
N GLU A 207 -8.94 19.15 -14.04
CA GLU A 207 -9.87 19.26 -15.16
C GLU A 207 -10.21 17.83 -15.60
N LEU A 208 -11.16 17.22 -14.90
CA LEU A 208 -11.66 15.92 -15.26
C LEU A 208 -12.34 16.12 -16.62
N PRO A 209 -11.87 15.44 -17.69
CA PRO A 209 -12.53 15.53 -18.98
C PRO A 209 -13.99 15.11 -18.79
N GLN A 210 -14.92 15.78 -19.48
CA GLN A 210 -16.34 15.42 -19.41
C GLN A 210 -16.51 13.95 -19.80
N LEU A 211 -16.66 13.09 -18.79
CA LEU A 211 -16.89 11.67 -18.97
C LEU A 211 -18.29 11.50 -19.53
N THR A 212 -18.36 11.02 -20.77
CA THR A 212 -19.63 10.63 -21.38
C THR A 212 -19.70 9.11 -21.37
N ALA A 213 -20.79 8.56 -20.86
CA ALA A 213 -21.02 7.12 -20.94
C ALA A 213 -21.09 6.71 -22.41
N LEU A 214 -20.21 5.79 -22.83
CA LEU A 214 -20.29 5.16 -24.14
C LEU A 214 -21.63 4.41 -24.23
N GLN A 215 -22.53 4.92 -25.07
CA GLN A 215 -23.74 4.19 -25.40
C GLN A 215 -23.38 3.06 -26.35
N PHE A 216 -23.70 1.83 -25.95
CA PHE A 216 -23.53 0.66 -26.80
C PHE A 216 -24.50 0.77 -27.99
N THR A 217 -23.96 1.12 -29.17
CA THR A 217 -24.71 1.21 -30.43
C THR A 217 -24.64 -0.08 -31.26
N GLY A 218 -24.09 -1.16 -30.69
CA GLY A 218 -24.04 -2.46 -31.33
C GLY A 218 -25.38 -3.16 -31.30
N THR A 219 -25.64 -4.02 -32.29
CA THR A 219 -26.67 -5.05 -32.19
C THR A 219 -26.07 -6.24 -31.45
N ALA A 220 -26.54 -6.54 -30.24
CA ALA A 220 -26.22 -7.80 -29.60
C ALA A 220 -26.81 -8.93 -30.45
N SER A 221 -25.96 -9.67 -31.17
CA SER A 221 -26.38 -10.90 -31.83
C SER A 221 -26.66 -11.93 -30.72
N GLU A 222 -27.93 -12.21 -30.47
CA GLU A 222 -28.39 -13.33 -29.63
C GLU A 222 -28.33 -14.67 -30.38
N GLU A 223 -27.54 -14.78 -31.46
CA GLU A 223 -27.49 -16.00 -32.28
C GLU A 223 -26.72 -17.16 -31.63
N TRP A 224 -26.06 -16.91 -30.49
CA TRP A 224 -25.45 -17.96 -29.70
C TRP A 224 -26.21 -18.13 -28.37
N ARG A 225 -26.77 -19.32 -28.17
CA ARG A 225 -27.40 -19.74 -26.91
C ARG A 225 -26.66 -20.96 -26.38
N LEU A 226 -26.31 -20.94 -25.09
CA LEU A 226 -25.87 -22.15 -24.39
C LEU A 226 -27.09 -23.02 -24.09
N TYR A 227 -27.15 -24.22 -24.67
CA TYR A 227 -28.18 -25.20 -24.35
C TYR A 227 -27.68 -26.11 -23.23
N SER A 228 -28.47 -26.25 -22.16
CA SER A 228 -28.26 -27.35 -21.21
C SER A 228 -28.63 -28.69 -21.86
N PHE A 229 -28.01 -29.78 -21.40
CA PHE A 229 -28.23 -31.13 -21.96
C PHE A 229 -29.72 -31.52 -21.98
N SER A 230 -30.50 -31.07 -21.00
CA SER A 230 -31.96 -31.29 -20.92
C SER A 230 -32.78 -30.45 -21.91
N ALA A 231 -32.27 -29.31 -22.36
CA ALA A 231 -32.93 -28.51 -23.40
C ALA A 231 -32.77 -29.13 -24.79
N MET A 232 -31.59 -29.69 -25.09
CA MET A 232 -31.36 -30.40 -26.36
C MET A 232 -32.22 -31.67 -26.50
N SER A 233 -32.47 -32.41 -25.40
CA SER A 233 -33.30 -33.62 -25.46
C SER A 233 -34.78 -33.35 -25.78
N ARG A 234 -35.30 -32.15 -25.41
CA ARG A 234 -36.68 -31.74 -25.74
C ARG A 234 -36.85 -31.35 -27.20
N LEU A 235 -35.82 -30.77 -27.83
CA LEU A 235 -35.83 -30.45 -29.26
C LEU A 235 -35.86 -31.71 -30.13
N THR A 236 -35.15 -32.77 -29.72
CA THR A 236 -35.18 -34.05 -30.44
C THR A 236 -36.54 -34.76 -30.40
N THR A 237 -37.35 -34.54 -29.35
CA THR A 237 -38.69 -35.16 -29.26
C THR A 237 -39.75 -34.41 -30.07
N VAL A 238 -39.57 -33.12 -30.35
CA VAL A 238 -40.51 -32.34 -31.16
C VAL A 238 -40.31 -32.59 -32.66
N GLY A 239 -39.07 -32.84 -33.10
CA GLY A 239 -38.75 -33.17 -34.50
C GLY A 239 -39.21 -34.55 -34.97
N ALA A 240 -39.44 -35.49 -34.05
CA ALA A 240 -39.88 -36.86 -34.38
C ALA A 240 -41.39 -37.01 -34.62
N ASN A 241 -42.20 -36.00 -34.28
CA ASN A 241 -43.67 -36.05 -34.40
C ASN A 241 -44.23 -35.28 -35.62
N GLN A 242 -43.40 -34.78 -36.53
CA GLN A 242 -43.86 -34.10 -37.76
C GLN A 242 -43.54 -34.84 -39.07
N SER A 243 -42.92 -36.03 -39.02
CA SER A 243 -42.57 -36.80 -40.22
C SER A 243 -43.41 -38.07 -40.40
N VAL A 244 -44.73 -37.97 -40.23
CA VAL A 244 -45.69 -38.95 -40.74
C VAL A 244 -46.96 -38.22 -41.17
N GLU A 245 -46.99 -37.71 -42.41
CA GLU A 245 -48.17 -37.76 -43.28
C GLU A 245 -47.81 -37.29 -44.70
N THR A 246 -48.29 -38.08 -45.67
CA THR A 246 -48.46 -37.86 -47.12
C THR A 246 -47.23 -37.74 -48.04
N GLY A 247 -47.10 -38.73 -48.92
CA GLY A 247 -46.19 -38.74 -50.05
C GLY A 247 -46.81 -38.30 -51.38
N THR A 248 -46.03 -38.53 -52.43
CA THR A 248 -46.31 -38.50 -53.89
C THR A 248 -46.17 -37.18 -54.68
N ALA A 249 -45.29 -37.29 -55.69
CA ALA A 249 -45.30 -36.68 -57.04
C ALA A 249 -44.68 -35.28 -57.31
N ALA A 250 -43.66 -35.33 -58.18
CA ALA A 250 -43.38 -34.51 -59.37
C ALA A 250 -43.06 -33.00 -59.28
N GLU A 251 -41.86 -32.70 -59.81
CA GLU A 251 -41.42 -31.60 -60.68
C GLU A 251 -41.87 -30.13 -60.49
N SER A 252 -40.84 -29.28 -60.54
CA SER A 252 -40.76 -27.97 -61.20
C SER A 252 -41.28 -26.70 -60.49
N GLY A 253 -40.45 -25.65 -60.56
CA GLY A 253 -40.90 -24.27 -60.71
C GLY A 253 -41.11 -23.44 -59.43
N ALA A 254 -40.16 -22.53 -59.23
CA ALA A 254 -40.34 -21.12 -58.81
C ALA A 254 -41.27 -20.75 -57.62
N SER A 255 -40.67 -19.98 -56.71
CA SER A 255 -41.25 -18.87 -55.96
C SER A 255 -42.45 -19.17 -55.06
N THR A 256 -42.21 -19.21 -53.74
CA THR A 256 -43.20 -18.77 -52.75
C THR A 256 -42.55 -18.57 -51.38
N GLU A 257 -42.70 -17.38 -50.79
CA GLU A 257 -42.84 -17.23 -49.33
C GLU A 257 -43.85 -18.30 -48.83
N PRO A 258 -43.80 -18.83 -47.59
CA PRO A 258 -44.27 -18.02 -46.44
C PRO A 258 -43.89 -18.49 -45.01
N LEU A 259 -44.54 -17.83 -44.04
CA LEU A 259 -44.96 -18.28 -42.71
C LEU A 259 -44.03 -17.98 -41.52
N SER A 260 -44.31 -16.82 -40.93
CA SER A 260 -44.26 -16.55 -39.50
C SER A 260 -44.66 -17.77 -38.65
N GLN A 261 -43.69 -18.33 -37.92
CA GLN A 261 -43.97 -19.22 -36.79
C GLN A 261 -43.72 -18.45 -35.49
N THR A 262 -44.81 -17.97 -34.89
CA THR A 262 -44.83 -17.55 -33.49
C THR A 262 -44.70 -18.79 -32.61
N LEU A 263 -43.51 -19.04 -32.09
CA LEU A 263 -43.30 -20.02 -31.03
C LEU A 263 -43.77 -19.43 -29.69
N PRO A 264 -44.42 -20.23 -28.81
CA PRO A 264 -44.92 -19.72 -27.54
C PRO A 264 -43.76 -19.28 -26.64
N SER A 265 -43.88 -18.08 -26.08
CA SER A 265 -42.97 -17.54 -25.08
C SER A 265 -43.03 -18.39 -23.82
N VAL A 266 -41.94 -19.10 -23.51
CA VAL A 266 -41.75 -19.70 -22.20
C VAL A 266 -41.35 -18.58 -21.24
N PRO A 267 -41.99 -18.44 -20.06
CA PRO A 267 -41.64 -17.38 -19.13
C PRO A 267 -40.19 -17.51 -18.69
N VAL A 268 -39.46 -16.41 -18.78
CA VAL A 268 -38.13 -16.26 -18.21
C VAL A 268 -38.26 -16.41 -16.70
N LEU A 269 -37.72 -17.50 -16.14
CA LEU A 269 -37.50 -17.61 -14.71
C LEU A 269 -36.43 -16.57 -14.34
N GLN A 270 -36.86 -15.47 -13.72
CA GLN A 270 -35.93 -14.58 -13.03
C GLN A 270 -35.28 -15.37 -11.89
N THR A 271 -34.02 -15.73 -12.05
CA THR A 271 -33.20 -16.20 -10.93
C THR A 271 -32.90 -14.99 -10.07
N ILE A 272 -33.65 -14.86 -8.97
CA ILE A 272 -33.36 -13.94 -7.89
C ILE A 272 -31.99 -14.35 -7.32
N ARG A 273 -31.06 -13.39 -7.19
CA ARG A 273 -29.78 -13.60 -6.49
C ARG A 273 -30.07 -13.83 -5.01
N ASP A 274 -29.43 -14.81 -4.41
CA ASP A 274 -29.59 -15.22 -2.99
C ASP A 274 -29.15 -14.16 -1.93
N GLU A 275 -29.05 -12.87 -2.26
CA GLU A 275 -28.58 -11.82 -1.33
C GLU A 275 -29.69 -10.92 -0.74
N GLU A 276 -30.98 -11.11 -1.05
CA GLU A 276 -32.08 -10.31 -0.48
C GLU A 276 -32.93 -11.02 0.59
N VAL A 277 -32.33 -11.87 1.43
CA VAL A 277 -33.03 -12.50 2.57
C VAL A 277 -32.35 -12.15 3.89
N TYR A 278 -32.25 -10.87 4.26
CA TYR A 278 -32.10 -10.45 5.66
C TYR A 278 -32.54 -8.99 5.88
N ALA A 279 -33.83 -8.81 6.16
CA ALA A 279 -34.47 -7.74 6.96
C ALA A 279 -35.97 -7.82 6.59
N SER A 280 -36.93 -8.07 7.46
CA SER A 280 -37.14 -7.58 8.82
C SER A 280 -38.29 -8.39 9.45
N ASP A 281 -38.05 -9.03 10.58
CA ASP A 281 -39.14 -9.61 11.40
C ASP A 281 -39.30 -8.74 12.66
N THR A 282 -40.03 -7.63 12.50
CA THR A 282 -40.52 -6.83 13.62
C THR A 282 -41.80 -7.45 14.15
N LEU A 283 -41.67 -8.01 15.36
CA LEU A 283 -42.70 -8.50 16.26
C LEU A 283 -44.00 -7.66 16.24
N VAL A 284 -45.11 -8.36 16.01
CA VAL A 284 -46.47 -7.97 16.38
C VAL A 284 -46.62 -8.16 17.89
N GLY A 285 -47.00 -7.11 18.61
CA GLY A 285 -47.51 -7.16 19.97
C GLY A 285 -48.80 -6.35 20.05
N GLU A 286 -49.92 -7.04 20.27
CA GLU A 286 -51.03 -6.56 21.09
C GLU A 286 -50.65 -6.70 22.58
#